data_AF-A0A7J7L8E2-F1
#
_entry.id   AF-A0A7J7L8E2-F1
#
_cell.length_a   1.000
_cell.length_b   1.000
_cell.length_c   1.000
_cell.angle_alpha   90.00
_cell.angle_beta   90.00
_cell.angle_gamma   90.00
#
_symmetry.space_group_name_H-M   'P 1'
#
loop_
_entity.id
_entity.type
_entity.pdbx_description
1 polymer ?
#
loop_
_entity_poly.entity_id
_entity_poly.type
_entity_poly.pdbx_seq_one_letter_code
_entity_poly.pdbx_strand_id
1 'polypeptide(L)'
;MFVMSEEGCQLRELSNLSNLCGSLTITNIRGGGSKESKNLKSKEHIRKLQLDFVKYQRDDDGSAIELFEPHPNLEMFTILYYGGSKFPKWMEFQSSSIMLRRLQISECRNLEILPPWANLESLQCLLLAGLDSMSPMGLFNGLEASSTTVAYPNLKKLIIWDMKHWEEWVMEISCKNITVMPRLRDLHIYNCPILKSVPHQILSQSVRKLFINDCPELAISCLPPLLEELILDGDAGGMDSTADLLCDKSHTYSKRCWCFDMRLLMELSYELEEINVFTEAGKPDRTW
;
A
#
# COMPACT_ATOMS: atom_id res chain seq x y z
N MET A 1 17.48 9.28 10.40
CA MET A 1 17.08 9.09 8.98
C MET A 1 18.23 9.59 8.13
N PHE A 2 18.72 8.80 7.17
CA PHE A 2 19.74 9.21 6.20
C PHE A 2 19.06 9.44 4.84
N VAL A 3 19.31 10.59 4.21
CA VAL A 3 18.78 10.93 2.89
C VAL A 3 19.95 11.10 1.92
N MET A 4 19.87 10.43 0.77
CA MET A 4 20.86 10.50 -0.30
C MET A 4 20.18 10.85 -1.61
N SER A 5 20.87 11.57 -2.49
CA SER A 5 20.41 11.85 -3.86
C SER A 5 21.30 11.12 -4.86
N GLU A 6 20.74 10.64 -5.98
CA GLU A 6 21.53 10.20 -7.13
C GLU A 6 22.18 11.39 -7.88
N GLU A 7 21.67 12.61 -7.69
CA GLU A 7 22.27 13.80 -8.27
C GLU A 7 23.55 14.17 -7.53
N GLY A 8 24.69 13.84 -8.15
CA GLY A 8 26.02 14.04 -7.59
C GLY A 8 26.60 12.73 -7.03
N CYS A 9 27.92 12.68 -6.88
CA CYS A 9 28.70 11.48 -6.54
C CYS A 9 28.32 10.72 -5.24
N GLN A 10 27.29 11.16 -4.50
CA GLN A 10 26.87 10.64 -3.19
C GLN A 10 26.48 9.16 -3.24
N LEU A 11 25.84 8.68 -4.32
CA LEU A 11 25.52 7.25 -4.44
C LEU A 11 26.74 6.35 -4.67
N ARG A 12 27.88 6.89 -5.13
CA ARG A 12 29.13 6.12 -5.21
C ARG A 12 29.74 5.91 -3.82
N GLU A 13 29.43 6.78 -2.87
CA GLU A 13 29.93 6.72 -1.50
C GLU A 13 29.12 5.76 -0.62
N LEU A 14 27.91 5.36 -1.03
CA LEU A 14 27.07 4.40 -0.30
C LEU A 14 27.79 3.08 0.00
N SER A 15 28.64 2.63 -0.91
CA SER A 15 29.48 1.44 -0.70
C SER A 15 30.40 1.59 0.52
N ASN A 16 30.94 2.79 0.76
CA ASN A 16 31.88 3.10 1.84
C ASN A 16 31.20 3.35 3.21
N LEU A 17 29.88 3.57 3.25
CA LEU A 17 29.15 3.86 4.48
C LEU A 17 28.76 2.57 5.23
N SER A 18 29.67 1.97 6.00
CA SER A 18 29.43 0.71 6.71
C SER A 18 28.47 0.80 7.90
N ASN A 19 28.34 1.99 8.52
CA ASN A 19 27.63 2.18 9.78
C ASN A 19 26.17 2.66 9.63
N LEU A 20 25.60 2.52 8.43
CA LEU A 20 24.21 2.90 8.19
C LEU A 20 23.28 1.96 8.95
N CYS A 21 22.46 2.53 9.84
CA CYS A 21 21.49 1.81 10.64
C CYS A 21 20.13 2.52 10.61
N GLY A 22 19.06 1.76 10.84
CA GLY A 22 17.69 2.30 10.90
C GLY A 22 17.12 2.60 9.51
N SER A 23 17.00 3.88 9.16
CA SER A 23 16.24 4.35 7.98
C SER A 23 17.12 5.02 6.94
N LEU A 24 17.02 4.55 5.68
CA LEU A 24 17.69 5.11 4.51
C LEU A 24 16.66 5.52 3.45
N THR A 25 16.79 6.74 2.94
CA THR A 25 16.01 7.26 1.82
C THR A 25 16.95 7.63 0.69
N ILE A 26 16.66 7.14 -0.52
CA ILE A 26 17.41 7.44 -1.74
C ILE A 26 16.44 8.14 -2.69
N THR A 27 16.79 9.34 -3.12
CA THR A 27 15.95 10.23 -3.93
C THR A 27 16.59 10.50 -5.28
N ASN A 28 15.75 10.99 -6.21
CA ASN A 28 16.13 11.32 -7.58
C ASN A 28 16.73 10.15 -8.36
N ILE A 29 16.27 8.92 -8.10
CA ILE A 29 16.75 7.73 -8.81
C ILE A 29 16.31 7.82 -10.27
N ARG A 30 17.24 7.65 -11.22
CA ARG A 30 17.00 7.78 -12.67
C ARG A 30 17.16 6.44 -13.38
N GLY A 31 16.21 6.13 -14.25
CA GLY A 31 16.31 5.03 -15.22
C GLY A 31 17.49 5.22 -16.18
N GLY A 32 18.11 4.13 -16.62
CA GLY A 32 19.24 4.16 -17.56
C GLY A 32 20.60 4.59 -16.97
N GLY A 33 20.70 4.68 -15.64
CA GLY A 33 21.91 5.03 -14.89
C GLY A 33 22.99 3.93 -14.82
N SER A 34 24.05 4.18 -14.05
CA SER A 34 25.22 3.28 -13.88
C SER A 34 24.83 1.83 -13.60
N LYS A 35 25.52 0.86 -14.22
CA LYS A 35 25.28 -0.59 -14.00
C LYS A 35 25.88 -1.15 -12.71
N GLU A 36 26.50 -0.30 -11.89
CA GLU A 36 27.13 -0.72 -10.64
C GLU A 36 26.09 -0.90 -9.54
N SER A 37 26.00 -2.13 -9.02
CA SER A 37 25.15 -2.45 -7.87
C SER A 37 25.45 -1.50 -6.71
N LYS A 38 24.39 -0.93 -6.14
CA LYS A 38 24.46 -0.14 -4.91
C LYS A 38 24.44 -1.18 -3.79
N ASN A 39 25.57 -1.36 -3.10
CA ASN A 39 25.83 -2.42 -2.11
C ASN A 39 24.92 -2.36 -0.85
N LEU A 40 23.61 -2.44 -1.02
CA LEU A 40 22.59 -2.40 0.03
C LEU A 40 22.39 -3.76 0.70
N LYS A 41 22.65 -4.85 -0.03
CA LYS A 41 22.65 -6.21 0.52
C LYS A 41 23.57 -6.40 1.71
N SER A 42 24.69 -5.67 1.79
CA SER A 42 25.63 -5.78 2.92
C SER A 42 25.27 -4.90 4.11
N LYS A 43 24.26 -4.02 3.99
CA LYS A 43 23.87 -3.05 5.02
C LYS A 43 22.86 -3.66 5.99
N GLU A 44 23.31 -4.67 6.74
CA GLU A 44 22.46 -5.50 7.60
C GLU A 44 21.72 -4.77 8.73
N HIS A 45 22.11 -3.55 9.07
CA HIS A 45 21.48 -2.73 10.11
C HIS A 45 20.40 -1.77 9.58
N ILE A 46 20.20 -1.71 8.26
CA ILE A 46 19.07 -0.98 7.67
C ILE A 46 17.80 -1.80 7.92
N ARG A 47 16.75 -1.10 8.38
CA ARG A 47 15.43 -1.65 8.70
C ARG A 47 14.33 -0.97 7.89
N LYS A 48 14.53 0.28 7.48
CA LYS A 48 13.60 1.05 6.64
C LYS A 48 14.33 1.57 5.41
N LEU A 49 13.77 1.33 4.23
CA LEU A 49 14.31 1.80 2.96
C LEU A 49 13.21 2.51 2.17
N GLN A 50 13.54 3.67 1.63
CA GLN A 50 12.72 4.36 0.65
C GLN A 50 13.53 4.62 -0.62
N LEU A 51 12.97 4.24 -1.75
CA LEU A 51 13.47 4.56 -3.08
C LEU A 51 12.49 5.52 -3.75
N ASP A 52 12.97 6.71 -4.09
CA ASP A 52 12.19 7.78 -4.71
C ASP A 52 12.81 8.11 -6.07
N PHE A 53 12.11 7.67 -7.11
CA PHE A 53 12.51 7.83 -8.50
C PHE A 53 12.10 9.20 -9.03
N VAL A 54 12.80 9.65 -10.07
CA VAL A 54 12.45 10.93 -10.70
C VAL A 54 11.05 10.85 -11.28
N LYS A 55 10.15 11.66 -10.71
CA LYS A 55 8.76 11.77 -11.10
C LYS A 55 8.58 11.98 -12.60
N TYR A 56 7.82 11.08 -13.23
CA TYR A 56 7.43 11.13 -14.65
C TYR A 56 8.62 11.23 -15.63
N GLN A 57 9.73 10.54 -15.32
CA GLN A 57 10.82 10.37 -16.28
C GLN A 57 10.31 9.59 -17.51
N ARG A 58 10.37 10.20 -18.69
CA ARG A 58 9.79 9.66 -19.93
C ARG A 58 10.39 8.33 -20.39
N ASP A 59 11.67 8.10 -20.10
CA ASP A 59 12.44 6.94 -20.57
C ASP A 59 12.91 6.04 -19.42
N ASP A 60 12.20 6.05 -18.28
CA ASP A 60 12.49 5.11 -17.19
C ASP A 60 11.91 3.72 -17.51
N ASP A 61 12.80 2.79 -17.87
CA ASP A 61 12.48 1.38 -18.09
C ASP A 61 12.41 0.57 -16.77
N GLY A 62 12.63 1.23 -15.64
CA GLY A 62 12.70 0.62 -14.31
C GLY A 62 14.01 -0.10 -14.03
N SER A 63 14.97 -0.13 -14.96
CA SER A 63 16.22 -0.91 -14.79
C SER A 63 17.04 -0.52 -13.56
N ALA A 64 16.95 0.73 -13.11
CA ALA A 64 17.72 1.23 -11.97
C ALA A 64 17.40 0.51 -10.66
N ILE A 65 16.17 0.00 -10.49
CA ILE A 65 15.77 -0.70 -9.26
C ILE A 65 16.58 -1.99 -9.01
N GLU A 66 17.12 -2.62 -10.06
CA GLU A 66 17.99 -3.81 -9.98
C GLU A 66 19.25 -3.56 -9.13
N LEU A 67 19.65 -2.29 -9.00
CA LEU A 67 20.86 -1.91 -8.28
C LEU A 67 20.64 -1.79 -6.77
N PHE A 68 19.38 -1.77 -6.30
CA PHE A 68 19.01 -1.40 -4.93
C PHE A 68 18.47 -2.57 -4.11
N GLU A 69 18.85 -3.80 -4.42
CA GLU A 69 18.42 -4.97 -3.66
C GLU A 69 18.84 -4.86 -2.17
N PRO A 70 17.87 -4.82 -1.23
CA PRO A 70 18.14 -4.59 0.18
C PRO A 70 18.60 -5.86 0.92
N HIS A 71 19.15 -5.69 2.13
CA HIS A 71 19.35 -6.81 3.04
C HIS A 71 18.00 -7.42 3.48
N PRO A 72 17.85 -8.75 3.64
CA PRO A 72 16.62 -9.42 4.07
C PRO A 72 16.03 -9.00 5.44
N ASN A 73 16.77 -8.22 6.22
CA ASN A 73 16.34 -7.73 7.54
C ASN A 73 15.44 -6.48 7.43
N LEU A 74 15.12 -6.07 6.20
CA LEU A 74 14.28 -4.92 5.94
C LEU A 74 12.87 -5.16 6.49
N GLU A 75 12.38 -4.21 7.29
CA GLU A 75 11.06 -4.26 7.93
C GLU A 75 10.06 -3.33 7.25
N MET A 76 10.53 -2.24 6.62
CA MET A 76 9.70 -1.30 5.88
C MET A 76 10.35 -0.96 4.55
N PHE A 77 9.55 -1.05 3.47
CA PHE A 77 9.99 -0.68 2.14
C PHE A 77 8.99 0.23 1.44
N THR A 78 9.48 1.36 0.94
CA THR A 78 8.70 2.34 0.20
C THR A 78 9.30 2.56 -1.18
N ILE A 79 8.48 2.49 -2.22
CA ILE A 79 8.86 2.77 -3.61
C ILE A 79 7.94 3.87 -4.13
N LEU A 80 8.53 4.98 -4.60
CA LEU A 80 7.81 6.11 -5.16
C LEU A 80 8.22 6.33 -6.62
N TYR A 81 7.24 6.56 -7.49
CA TYR A 81 7.44 7.00 -8.89
C TYR A 81 8.25 6.05 -9.78
N TYR A 82 8.31 4.76 -9.45
CA TYR A 82 8.99 3.75 -10.28
C TYR A 82 8.34 3.68 -11.67
N GLY A 83 9.14 3.85 -12.73
CA GLY A 83 8.65 3.90 -14.12
C GLY A 83 8.53 2.55 -14.82
N GLY A 84 9.07 1.47 -14.25
CA GLY A 84 9.01 0.13 -14.86
C GLY A 84 7.64 -0.53 -14.75
N SER A 85 7.32 -1.40 -15.72
CA SER A 85 6.04 -2.11 -15.76
C SER A 85 5.99 -3.37 -14.89
N LYS A 86 7.15 -3.89 -14.49
CA LYS A 86 7.30 -5.07 -13.63
C LYS A 86 8.43 -4.82 -12.65
N PHE A 87 8.32 -5.44 -11.47
CA PHE A 87 9.40 -5.44 -10.50
C PHE A 87 10.47 -6.50 -10.84
N PRO A 88 11.73 -6.30 -10.40
CA PRO A 88 12.82 -7.24 -10.63
C PRO A 88 12.64 -8.52 -9.82
N LYS A 89 13.39 -9.57 -10.17
CA LYS A 89 13.27 -10.90 -9.53
C LYS A 89 13.51 -10.88 -8.02
N TRP A 90 14.37 -10.01 -7.52
CA TRP A 90 14.65 -9.95 -6.09
C TRP A 90 13.45 -9.44 -5.26
N MET A 91 12.46 -8.81 -5.90
CA MET A 91 11.18 -8.43 -5.28
C MET A 91 10.16 -9.57 -5.22
N GLU A 92 10.44 -10.72 -5.83
CA GLU A 92 9.55 -11.90 -5.76
C GLU A 92 9.58 -12.60 -4.39
N PHE A 93 10.36 -12.09 -3.42
CA PHE A 93 10.36 -12.44 -2.00
C PHE A 93 9.96 -13.90 -1.70
N GLN A 94 10.82 -14.84 -2.08
CA GLN A 94 10.45 -16.26 -2.15
C GLN A 94 10.50 -17.00 -0.79
N SER A 95 10.44 -16.35 0.37
CA SER A 95 10.62 -17.07 1.65
C SER A 95 10.12 -16.36 2.92
N SER A 96 9.86 -17.17 3.95
CA SER A 96 9.63 -16.78 5.35
C SER A 96 10.80 -16.05 6.03
N SER A 97 11.96 -15.97 5.36
CA SER A 97 13.18 -15.31 5.87
C SER A 97 13.17 -13.78 5.76
N ILE A 98 12.15 -13.20 5.11
CA ILE A 98 12.05 -11.74 4.92
C ILE A 98 11.21 -11.14 6.04
N MET A 99 11.75 -10.12 6.72
CA MET A 99 11.12 -9.47 7.88
C MET A 99 10.20 -8.30 7.50
N LEU A 100 9.80 -8.20 6.23
CA LEU A 100 9.07 -7.05 5.69
C LEU A 100 7.66 -6.94 6.26
N ARG A 101 7.46 -6.01 7.21
CA ARG A 101 6.18 -5.76 7.88
C ARG A 101 5.34 -4.72 7.17
N ARG A 102 5.98 -3.77 6.46
CA ARG A 102 5.30 -2.67 5.79
C ARG A 102 5.83 -2.51 4.37
N LEU A 103 4.91 -2.49 3.41
CA LEU A 103 5.23 -2.25 2.00
C LEU A 103 4.35 -1.12 1.48
N GLN A 104 4.98 -0.12 0.89
CA GLN A 104 4.31 1.02 0.27
C GLN A 104 4.80 1.19 -1.17
N ILE A 105 3.84 1.32 -2.09
CA ILE A 105 4.10 1.56 -3.50
C ILE A 105 3.19 2.69 -3.92
N SER A 106 3.78 3.78 -4.40
CA SER A 106 3.02 4.99 -4.71
C SER A 106 3.48 5.62 -6.02
N GLU A 107 2.52 6.01 -6.85
CA GLU A 107 2.74 6.71 -8.11
C GLU A 107 3.58 5.91 -9.13
N CYS A 108 3.63 4.59 -8.99
CA CYS A 108 4.26 3.67 -9.95
C CYS A 108 3.27 3.35 -11.07
N ARG A 109 2.91 4.36 -11.86
CA ARG A 109 1.74 4.33 -12.76
C ARG A 109 1.81 3.28 -13.86
N ASN A 110 3.02 2.93 -14.31
CA ASN A 110 3.23 1.94 -15.36
C ASN A 110 3.19 0.50 -14.84
N LEU A 111 3.16 0.28 -13.52
CA LEU A 111 3.25 -1.04 -12.92
C LEU A 111 1.99 -1.87 -13.21
N GLU A 112 2.15 -2.96 -13.96
CA GLU A 112 1.03 -3.79 -14.41
C GLU A 112 0.69 -4.91 -13.40
N ILE A 113 1.72 -5.47 -12.78
CA ILE A 113 1.64 -6.69 -11.99
C ILE A 113 2.56 -6.56 -10.76
N LEU A 114 2.02 -6.89 -9.57
CA LEU A 114 2.85 -7.08 -8.38
C LEU A 114 3.52 -8.45 -8.43
N PRO A 115 4.74 -8.61 -7.91
CA PRO A 115 5.31 -9.90 -7.61
C PRO A 115 4.40 -10.75 -6.71
N PRO A 116 4.71 -12.06 -6.54
CA PRO A 116 3.92 -13.01 -5.75
C PRO A 116 3.89 -12.75 -4.22
N TRP A 117 3.50 -11.54 -3.79
CA TRP A 117 3.50 -11.11 -2.39
C TRP A 117 2.41 -11.73 -1.53
N ALA A 118 1.48 -12.45 -2.15
CA ALA A 118 0.43 -13.16 -1.44
C ALA A 118 0.97 -14.12 -0.37
N ASN A 119 2.21 -14.61 -0.51
CA ASN A 119 2.83 -15.51 0.47
C ASN A 119 3.71 -14.80 1.52
N LEU A 120 3.73 -13.46 1.56
CA LEU A 120 4.50 -12.71 2.55
C LEU A 120 3.90 -12.86 3.97
N GLU A 121 4.46 -13.76 4.76
CA GLU A 121 3.98 -14.05 6.10
C GLU A 121 4.24 -12.91 7.10
N SER A 122 5.28 -12.10 6.92
CA SER A 122 5.64 -11.02 7.85
C SER A 122 4.85 -9.72 7.62
N LEU A 123 4.20 -9.59 6.46
CA LEU A 123 3.55 -8.35 6.03
C LEU A 123 2.31 -8.06 6.88
N GLN A 124 2.29 -6.87 7.48
CA GLN A 124 1.22 -6.38 8.36
C GLN A 124 0.50 -5.16 7.79
N CYS A 125 1.17 -4.36 6.96
CA CYS A 125 0.60 -3.18 6.31
C CYS A 125 1.00 -3.14 4.84
N LEU A 126 0.02 -2.97 3.96
CA LEU A 126 0.22 -2.78 2.52
C LEU A 126 -0.48 -1.49 2.09
N LEU A 127 0.26 -0.60 1.43
CA LEU A 127 -0.27 0.63 0.83
C LEU A 127 0.04 0.62 -0.67
N LEU A 128 -1.01 0.68 -1.48
CA LEU A 128 -0.94 0.81 -2.93
C LEU A 128 -1.60 2.13 -3.34
N ALA A 129 -0.85 3.01 -3.99
CA ALA A 129 -1.35 4.30 -4.43
C ALA A 129 -0.96 4.64 -5.88
N GLY A 130 -1.89 5.16 -6.68
CA GLY A 130 -1.58 5.69 -8.01
C GLY A 130 -0.95 4.68 -8.97
N LEU A 131 -1.44 3.43 -8.99
CA LEU A 131 -0.97 2.35 -9.86
C LEU A 131 -1.93 2.20 -11.05
N ASP A 132 -1.87 3.15 -11.98
CA ASP A 132 -2.83 3.30 -13.07
C ASP A 132 -2.92 2.09 -14.02
N SER A 133 -1.80 1.39 -14.29
CA SER A 133 -1.77 0.22 -15.18
C SER A 133 -2.02 -1.11 -14.48
N MET A 134 -2.30 -1.11 -13.16
CA MET A 134 -2.42 -2.35 -12.39
C MET A 134 -3.61 -3.20 -12.86
N SER A 135 -3.35 -4.49 -13.11
CA SER A 135 -4.39 -5.46 -13.43
C SER A 135 -5.35 -5.72 -12.25
N PRO A 136 -6.64 -6.06 -12.51
CA PRO A 136 -7.63 -6.42 -11.48
C PRO A 136 -7.18 -7.47 -10.46
N MET A 137 -6.28 -8.37 -10.88
CA MET A 137 -5.74 -9.47 -10.07
C MET A 137 -4.35 -9.17 -9.50
N GLY A 138 -3.85 -7.94 -9.65
CA GLY A 138 -2.46 -7.59 -9.33
C GLY A 138 -2.04 -7.97 -7.90
N LEU A 139 -2.95 -7.86 -6.93
CA LEU A 139 -2.73 -8.25 -5.53
C LEU A 139 -2.59 -9.76 -5.31
N PHE A 140 -3.19 -10.57 -6.17
CA PHE A 140 -3.33 -12.02 -6.04
C PHE A 140 -2.44 -12.80 -7.02
N ASN A 141 -1.49 -12.10 -7.65
CA ASN A 141 -0.54 -12.73 -8.54
C ASN A 141 0.26 -13.84 -7.83
N GLY A 142 0.46 -14.96 -8.52
CA GLY A 142 1.23 -16.11 -8.00
C GLY A 142 0.48 -17.01 -7.00
N LEU A 143 -0.83 -16.82 -6.80
CA LEU A 143 -1.65 -17.80 -6.09
C LEU A 143 -2.02 -18.97 -7.01
N GLU A 144 -1.67 -20.19 -6.58
CA GLU A 144 -2.05 -21.41 -7.29
C GLU A 144 -3.20 -22.14 -6.58
N ALA A 145 -4.22 -22.55 -7.34
CA ALA A 145 -5.45 -23.18 -6.81
C ALA A 145 -5.26 -24.61 -6.25
N SER A 146 -4.05 -25.17 -6.32
CA SER A 146 -3.76 -26.59 -6.05
C SER A 146 -3.53 -26.92 -4.57
N SER A 147 -3.47 -25.92 -3.68
CA SER A 147 -3.27 -26.13 -2.24
C SER A 147 -4.14 -25.21 -1.38
N THR A 148 -4.34 -25.57 -0.12
CA THR A 148 -4.96 -24.70 0.89
C THR A 148 -3.99 -23.56 1.23
N THR A 149 -3.96 -22.52 0.39
CA THR A 149 -3.07 -21.37 0.57
C THR A 149 -3.78 -20.28 1.36
N VAL A 150 -3.03 -19.60 2.24
CA VAL A 150 -3.49 -18.39 2.93
C VAL A 150 -2.76 -17.20 2.32
N ALA A 151 -3.48 -16.36 1.58
CA ALA A 151 -2.92 -15.14 1.03
C ALA A 151 -2.84 -14.05 2.11
N TYR A 152 -1.69 -13.41 2.26
CA TYR A 152 -1.43 -12.31 3.19
C TYR A 152 -1.85 -12.66 4.64
N PRO A 153 -1.29 -13.73 5.24
CA PRO A 153 -1.82 -14.34 6.47
C PRO A 153 -1.79 -13.42 7.69
N ASN A 154 -0.87 -12.44 7.72
CA ASN A 154 -0.69 -11.50 8.85
C ASN A 154 -1.02 -10.05 8.51
N LEU A 155 -1.58 -9.79 7.33
CA LEU A 155 -1.94 -8.43 6.93
C LEU A 155 -3.06 -7.91 7.83
N LYS A 156 -2.80 -6.78 8.49
CA LYS A 156 -3.73 -6.11 9.42
C LYS A 156 -4.35 -4.87 8.81
N LYS A 157 -3.62 -4.19 7.93
CA LYS A 157 -4.03 -2.93 7.30
C LYS A 157 -3.76 -2.97 5.80
N LEU A 158 -4.77 -2.62 5.01
CA LEU A 158 -4.69 -2.44 3.57
C LEU A 158 -5.21 -1.05 3.22
N ILE A 159 -4.39 -0.29 2.50
CA ILE A 159 -4.73 1.04 1.99
C ILE A 159 -4.61 1.04 0.48
N ILE A 160 -5.69 1.42 -0.18
CA ILE A 160 -5.80 1.60 -1.62
C ILE A 160 -6.12 3.07 -1.87
N TRP A 161 -5.32 3.76 -2.68
CA TRP A 161 -5.50 5.18 -2.93
C TRP A 161 -5.27 5.55 -4.41
N ASP A 162 -6.12 6.38 -4.99
CA ASP A 162 -5.84 7.11 -6.24
C ASP A 162 -5.66 6.13 -7.41
N MET A 163 -6.33 4.98 -7.32
CA MET A 163 -6.31 3.93 -8.34
C MET A 163 -7.35 4.28 -9.41
N LYS A 164 -7.09 5.32 -10.20
CA LYS A 164 -8.07 5.97 -11.09
C LYS A 164 -8.63 5.09 -12.19
N HIS A 165 -7.87 4.06 -12.57
CA HIS A 165 -8.22 3.14 -13.66
C HIS A 165 -8.53 1.72 -13.15
N TRP A 166 -8.66 1.53 -11.83
CA TRP A 166 -8.93 0.23 -11.25
C TRP A 166 -10.42 -0.02 -11.11
N GLU A 167 -11.02 -0.63 -12.15
CA GLU A 167 -12.46 -0.83 -12.25
C GLU A 167 -12.98 -2.03 -11.44
N GLU A 168 -12.26 -3.15 -11.51
CA GLU A 168 -12.66 -4.39 -10.85
C GLU A 168 -11.56 -4.89 -9.90
N TRP A 169 -11.94 -5.21 -8.67
CA TRP A 169 -11.08 -5.94 -7.75
C TRP A 169 -11.59 -7.38 -7.67
N VAL A 170 -10.97 -8.26 -8.45
CA VAL A 170 -11.45 -9.63 -8.65
C VAL A 170 -10.47 -10.63 -8.04
N MET A 171 -11.04 -11.68 -7.45
CA MET A 171 -10.32 -12.87 -7.07
C MET A 171 -10.69 -13.99 -8.05
N GLU A 172 -9.73 -14.79 -8.51
CA GLU A 172 -10.02 -15.83 -9.49
C GLU A 172 -10.96 -16.90 -8.90
N ILE A 173 -11.96 -17.34 -9.68
CA ILE A 173 -13.01 -18.28 -9.25
C ILE A 173 -12.44 -19.65 -8.83
N SER A 174 -11.23 -19.98 -9.28
CA SER A 174 -10.43 -21.16 -8.89
C SER A 174 -9.99 -21.13 -7.41
N CYS A 175 -9.98 -19.96 -6.77
CA CYS A 175 -9.46 -19.71 -5.42
C CYS A 175 -10.47 -20.02 -4.29
N LYS A 176 -11.50 -20.86 -4.53
CA LYS A 176 -12.54 -21.17 -3.51
C LYS A 176 -11.99 -21.77 -2.21
N ASN A 177 -10.80 -22.36 -2.25
CA ASN A 177 -10.11 -22.93 -1.09
C ASN A 177 -9.01 -22.02 -0.52
N ILE A 178 -8.88 -20.79 -1.02
CA ILE A 178 -7.87 -19.83 -0.54
C ILE A 178 -8.50 -18.95 0.54
N THR A 179 -7.83 -18.87 1.68
CA THR A 179 -8.18 -17.88 2.71
C THR A 179 -7.42 -16.60 2.41
N VAL A 180 -8.14 -15.51 2.16
CA VAL A 180 -7.52 -14.22 1.83
C VAL A 180 -7.57 -13.28 3.02
N MET A 181 -6.39 -12.77 3.40
CA MET A 181 -6.21 -11.70 4.41
C MET A 181 -6.97 -11.97 5.72
N PRO A 182 -6.80 -13.14 6.37
CA PRO A 182 -7.64 -13.53 7.51
C PRO A 182 -7.53 -12.64 8.74
N ARG A 183 -6.51 -11.77 8.81
CA ARG A 183 -6.26 -10.86 9.93
C ARG A 183 -6.47 -9.39 9.59
N LEU A 184 -7.04 -9.07 8.42
CA LEU A 184 -7.25 -7.70 7.99
C LEU A 184 -8.30 -7.01 8.86
N ARG A 185 -7.87 -6.01 9.63
CA ARG A 185 -8.73 -5.22 10.52
C ARG A 185 -9.12 -3.90 9.90
N ASP A 186 -8.19 -3.26 9.20
CA ASP A 186 -8.35 -1.91 8.69
C ASP A 186 -8.29 -1.94 7.16
N LEU A 187 -9.42 -1.66 6.51
CA LEU A 187 -9.51 -1.49 5.06
C LEU A 187 -9.83 -0.04 4.73
N HIS A 188 -8.97 0.57 3.94
CA HIS A 188 -9.07 1.96 3.55
C HIS A 188 -9.03 2.09 2.03
N ILE A 189 -10.02 2.73 1.44
CA ILE A 189 -10.14 2.94 -0.01
C ILE A 189 -10.41 4.43 -0.25
N TYR A 190 -9.49 5.10 -0.92
CA TYR A 190 -9.54 6.55 -1.14
C TYR A 190 -9.42 6.89 -2.63
N ASN A 191 -10.26 7.79 -3.12
CA ASN A 191 -10.19 8.35 -4.47
C ASN A 191 -10.06 7.27 -5.55
N CYS A 192 -10.95 6.28 -5.52
CA CYS A 192 -11.01 5.18 -6.49
C CYS A 192 -12.30 5.31 -7.31
N PRO A 193 -12.34 6.22 -8.30
CA PRO A 193 -13.59 6.71 -8.88
C PRO A 193 -14.39 5.66 -9.63
N ILE A 194 -13.75 4.66 -10.23
CA ILE A 194 -14.41 3.66 -11.07
C ILE A 194 -14.44 2.26 -10.45
N LEU A 195 -13.96 2.10 -9.21
CA LEU A 195 -13.92 0.81 -8.54
C LEU A 195 -15.34 0.37 -8.20
N LYS A 196 -15.80 -0.75 -8.79
CA LYS A 196 -17.20 -1.18 -8.68
C LYS A 196 -17.51 -2.02 -7.45
N SER A 197 -16.54 -2.82 -6.98
CA SER A 197 -16.78 -3.75 -5.86
C SER A 197 -15.50 -4.15 -5.14
N VAL A 198 -15.65 -4.64 -3.90
CA VAL A 198 -14.60 -5.30 -3.13
C VAL A 198 -14.96 -6.79 -3.02
N PRO A 199 -14.00 -7.73 -3.17
CA PRO A 199 -14.26 -9.15 -2.98
C PRO A 199 -14.90 -9.45 -1.63
N HIS A 200 -16.03 -10.16 -1.64
CA HIS A 200 -16.76 -10.53 -0.43
C HIS A 200 -15.88 -11.25 0.60
N GLN A 201 -14.94 -12.08 0.14
CA GLN A 201 -14.00 -12.82 0.97
C GLN A 201 -13.13 -11.92 1.86
N ILE A 202 -12.81 -10.71 1.40
CA ILE A 202 -12.03 -9.72 2.17
C ILE A 202 -12.94 -9.09 3.25
N LEU A 203 -14.16 -8.73 2.87
CA LEU A 203 -15.12 -8.08 3.77
C LEU A 203 -15.70 -9.05 4.81
N SER A 204 -15.84 -10.34 4.50
CA SER A 204 -16.62 -11.29 5.30
C SER A 204 -15.91 -11.84 6.53
N GLN A 205 -14.65 -11.47 6.78
CA GLN A 205 -13.81 -12.13 7.80
C GLN A 205 -13.54 -11.25 9.03
N SER A 206 -12.50 -10.41 8.99
CA SER A 206 -11.92 -9.78 10.17
C SER A 206 -11.92 -8.26 10.17
N VAL A 207 -12.48 -7.63 9.12
CA VAL A 207 -12.50 -6.18 8.96
C VAL A 207 -13.35 -5.56 10.08
N ARG A 208 -12.71 -4.66 10.84
CA ARG A 208 -13.30 -3.90 11.94
C ARG A 208 -13.46 -2.44 11.59
N LYS A 209 -12.56 -1.88 10.78
CA LYS A 209 -12.63 -0.50 10.32
C LYS A 209 -12.65 -0.44 8.81
N LEU A 210 -13.66 0.23 8.28
CA LEU A 210 -13.84 0.45 6.85
C LEU A 210 -13.91 1.96 6.58
N PHE A 211 -12.94 2.46 5.82
CA PHE A 211 -12.87 3.86 5.40
C PHE A 211 -13.00 3.92 3.89
N ILE A 212 -14.01 4.64 3.40
CA ILE A 212 -14.25 4.86 1.98
C ILE A 212 -14.43 6.36 1.77
N ASN A 213 -13.65 6.92 0.86
CA ASN A 213 -13.77 8.32 0.50
C ASN A 213 -13.54 8.52 -1.01
N ASP A 214 -14.40 9.30 -1.65
CA ASP A 214 -14.33 9.62 -3.09
C ASP A 214 -14.24 8.35 -3.98
N CYS A 215 -15.19 7.42 -3.78
CA CYS A 215 -15.38 6.18 -4.54
C CYS A 215 -16.84 6.07 -5.06
N PRO A 216 -17.28 6.91 -6.02
CA PRO A 216 -18.66 7.00 -6.49
C PRO A 216 -19.27 5.71 -7.08
N GLU A 217 -18.47 4.88 -7.74
CA GLU A 217 -18.97 3.66 -8.37
C GLU A 217 -18.96 2.44 -7.43
N LEU A 218 -18.46 2.61 -6.20
CA LEU A 218 -18.25 1.50 -5.28
C LEU A 218 -19.56 1.02 -4.66
N ALA A 219 -19.96 -0.20 -5.04
CA ALA A 219 -21.06 -0.91 -4.42
C ALA A 219 -20.54 -2.01 -3.49
N ILE A 220 -20.91 -1.95 -2.21
CA ILE A 220 -20.72 -3.08 -1.28
C ILE A 220 -22.07 -3.70 -1.00
N SER A 221 -22.18 -5.00 -1.30
CA SER A 221 -23.40 -5.78 -1.10
C SER A 221 -23.67 -6.14 0.36
N CYS A 222 -22.62 -6.31 1.16
CA CYS A 222 -22.71 -6.68 2.58
C CYS A 222 -21.60 -6.01 3.39
N LEU A 223 -21.95 -5.44 4.54
CA LEU A 223 -20.97 -4.91 5.50
C LEU A 223 -20.24 -6.06 6.23
N PRO A 224 -18.97 -5.86 6.62
CA PRO A 224 -18.24 -6.84 7.43
C PRO A 224 -19.00 -7.22 8.71
N PRO A 225 -19.06 -8.51 9.08
CA PRO A 225 -19.83 -8.95 10.24
C PRO A 225 -19.27 -8.44 11.57
N LEU A 226 -17.96 -8.15 11.62
CA LEU A 226 -17.24 -7.65 12.80
C LEU A 226 -16.96 -6.14 12.73
N LEU A 227 -17.65 -5.40 11.88
CA LEU A 227 -17.43 -3.97 11.70
C LEU A 227 -17.68 -3.20 13.01
N GLU A 228 -16.71 -2.41 13.42
CA GLU A 228 -16.75 -1.52 14.58
C GLU A 228 -16.89 -0.07 14.14
N GLU A 229 -16.24 0.29 13.03
CA GLU A 229 -16.14 1.67 12.54
C GLU A 229 -16.35 1.71 11.02
N LEU A 230 -17.31 2.50 10.57
CA LEU A 230 -17.58 2.79 9.16
C LEU A 230 -17.48 4.30 8.95
N ILE A 231 -16.55 4.72 8.11
CA ILE A 231 -16.40 6.12 7.71
C ILE A 231 -16.55 6.21 6.20
N LEU A 232 -17.59 6.94 5.81
CA LEU A 232 -17.87 7.35 4.45
C LEU A 232 -17.70 8.87 4.39
N ASP A 233 -16.74 9.33 3.60
CA ASP A 233 -16.50 10.75 3.31
C ASP A 233 -16.57 10.99 1.80
N GLY A 234 -16.76 12.23 1.37
CA GLY A 234 -16.86 12.56 -0.06
C GLY A 234 -17.98 11.81 -0.80
N ASP A 235 -17.76 11.50 -2.08
CA ASP A 235 -18.68 10.70 -2.89
C ASP A 235 -18.36 9.21 -2.75
N ALA A 236 -18.96 8.54 -1.75
CA ALA A 236 -18.75 7.11 -1.48
C ALA A 236 -19.74 6.20 -2.24
N GLY A 237 -20.39 6.71 -3.29
CA GLY A 237 -21.25 5.95 -4.18
C GLY A 237 -22.59 5.50 -3.60
N GLY A 238 -23.16 4.44 -4.19
CA GLY A 238 -24.48 3.89 -3.84
C GLY A 238 -24.65 3.45 -2.37
N MET A 239 -23.59 3.55 -1.56
CA MET A 239 -23.65 3.42 -0.11
C MET A 239 -24.49 4.50 0.58
N ASP A 240 -24.68 5.66 -0.02
CA ASP A 240 -25.54 6.70 0.57
C ASP A 240 -27.03 6.27 0.60
N SER A 241 -27.43 5.26 -0.20
CA SER A 241 -28.76 4.63 -0.14
C SER A 241 -28.86 3.46 0.87
N THR A 242 -27.76 3.08 1.53
CA THR A 242 -27.70 1.88 2.39
C THR A 242 -28.21 2.09 3.82
N ALA A 243 -29.08 3.09 4.01
CA ALA A 243 -29.92 3.21 5.21
C ALA A 243 -30.65 1.88 5.53
N ASP A 244 -30.89 1.03 4.52
CA ASP A 244 -31.48 -0.30 4.68
C ASP A 244 -30.52 -1.39 5.21
N LEU A 245 -29.19 -1.25 5.04
CA LEU A 245 -28.18 -2.22 5.56
C LEU A 245 -27.78 -1.95 7.02
N LEU A 246 -28.01 -0.73 7.51
CA LEU A 246 -27.66 -0.30 8.87
C LEU A 246 -28.73 -0.65 9.91
N CYS A 247 -29.86 -1.25 9.50
CA CYS A 247 -31.02 -1.45 10.37
C CYS A 247 -30.87 -2.57 11.42
N ASP A 248 -29.74 -3.29 11.46
CA ASP A 248 -29.58 -4.46 12.35
C ASP A 248 -28.38 -4.40 13.32
N LYS A 249 -27.59 -3.32 13.33
CA LYS A 249 -26.46 -3.20 14.27
C LYS A 249 -26.23 -1.76 14.74
N SER A 250 -25.96 -1.61 16.02
CA SER A 250 -25.62 -0.35 16.72
C SER A 250 -24.25 0.19 16.28
N HIS A 251 -24.10 0.54 15.00
CA HIS A 251 -22.88 1.11 14.46
C HIS A 251 -22.89 2.64 14.61
N THR A 252 -21.77 3.21 15.05
CA THR A 252 -21.57 4.66 15.06
C THR A 252 -21.27 5.13 13.64
N TYR A 253 -22.31 5.59 12.94
CA TYR A 253 -22.19 6.31 11.68
C TYR A 253 -21.68 7.74 11.96
N SER A 254 -20.56 8.13 11.37
CA SER A 254 -20.01 9.48 11.53
C SER A 254 -19.62 10.05 10.17
N LYS A 255 -20.52 10.81 9.55
CA LYS A 255 -20.22 11.66 8.39
C LYS A 255 -19.43 12.87 8.90
N ARG A 256 -18.11 12.88 8.74
CA ARG A 256 -17.22 13.99 9.10
C ARG A 256 -16.48 14.42 7.84
N CYS A 257 -16.58 15.71 7.47
CA CYS A 257 -15.73 16.28 6.44
C CYS A 257 -14.34 16.54 7.03
N TRP A 258 -13.33 15.86 6.51
CA TRP A 258 -11.94 16.13 6.85
C TRP A 258 -11.25 16.88 5.71
N CYS A 259 -10.72 18.08 5.97
CA CYS A 259 -9.72 18.67 5.07
C CYS A 259 -8.40 17.90 5.27
N PHE A 260 -8.14 16.90 4.44
CA PHE A 260 -6.90 16.12 4.47
C PHE A 260 -5.77 16.85 3.74
N ASP A 261 -4.74 17.30 4.47
CA ASP A 261 -3.45 17.66 3.85
C ASP A 261 -2.62 16.38 3.64
N MET A 262 -2.56 15.98 2.38
CA MET A 262 -1.99 14.74 1.87
C MET A 262 -0.47 14.62 2.04
N ARG A 263 0.23 15.76 2.08
CA ARG A 263 1.69 15.78 2.28
C ARG A 263 2.03 15.36 3.72
N LEU A 264 1.22 15.80 4.67
CA LEU A 264 1.30 15.41 6.08
C LEU A 264 0.95 13.93 6.28
N LEU A 265 -0.03 13.34 5.59
CA LEU A 265 -0.31 11.90 5.76
C LEU A 265 0.84 11.00 5.25
N MET A 266 1.45 11.37 4.13
CA MET A 266 2.61 10.65 3.58
C MET A 266 3.83 10.76 4.51
N GLU A 267 4.06 11.93 5.12
CA GLU A 267 5.11 12.16 6.12
C GLU A 267 4.79 11.52 7.49
N LEU A 268 3.54 11.58 7.96
CA LEU A 268 3.10 11.02 9.23
C LEU A 268 2.97 9.50 9.21
N SER A 269 2.74 8.89 8.04
CA SER A 269 2.85 7.43 7.87
C SER A 269 4.26 6.91 8.18
N TYR A 270 5.26 7.79 8.09
CA TYR A 270 6.67 7.52 8.30
C TYR A 270 7.10 7.61 9.78
N GLU A 271 6.42 8.41 10.61
CA GLU A 271 6.81 8.67 12.02
C GLU A 271 5.89 8.07 13.08
N LEU A 272 4.62 7.76 12.79
CA LEU A 272 3.66 7.42 13.84
C LEU A 272 3.38 5.91 13.92
N GLU A 273 4.13 5.22 14.78
CA GLU A 273 3.83 3.85 15.23
C GLU A 273 2.60 3.78 16.15
N GLU A 274 2.17 4.90 16.73
CA GLU A 274 0.95 5.01 17.52
C GLU A 274 0.40 6.42 17.30
N ILE A 275 -0.90 6.55 16.99
CA ILE A 275 -1.80 7.64 17.38
C ILE A 275 -3.03 7.58 16.46
N ASN A 276 -4.20 7.45 17.11
CA ASN A 276 -5.47 7.95 16.59
C ASN A 276 -5.31 9.44 16.26
N VAL A 277 -4.90 9.81 15.04
CA VAL A 277 -4.87 11.23 14.62
C VAL A 277 -6.27 11.65 14.19
N PHE A 278 -7.26 11.54 15.08
CA PHE A 278 -8.59 12.10 14.86
C PHE A 278 -9.17 12.61 16.19
N THR A 279 -8.41 13.45 16.89
CA THR A 279 -8.97 14.31 17.93
C THR A 279 -9.58 15.57 17.31
N GLU A 280 -10.72 15.96 17.89
CA GLU A 280 -11.63 17.02 17.46
C GLU A 280 -10.92 18.35 17.17
N ALA A 281 -10.99 18.83 15.93
CA ALA A 281 -10.84 20.25 15.67
C ALA A 281 -12.15 20.94 16.12
N GLY A 282 -12.08 21.57 17.29
CA GLY A 282 -13.17 22.34 17.87
C GLY A 282 -13.74 23.38 16.91
N LYS A 283 -15.06 23.58 17.02
CA LYS A 283 -15.79 24.68 16.36
C LYS A 283 -15.03 26.00 16.55
N PRO A 284 -14.87 26.83 15.52
CA PRO A 284 -14.49 28.22 15.76
C PRO A 284 -15.63 28.89 16.53
N ASP A 285 -15.28 29.37 17.72
CA ASP A 285 -16.11 30.18 18.58
C ASP A 285 -16.61 31.40 17.79
N ARG A 286 -17.92 31.45 17.53
CA ARG A 286 -18.54 32.63 16.93
C ARG A 286 -18.79 33.62 18.05
N THR A 287 -17.84 34.52 18.24
CA THR A 287 -18.10 35.82 18.88
C THR A 287 -17.83 36.93 17.88
N TRP A 288 -18.92 37.57 17.43
CA TRP A 288 -18.97 38.96 17.00
C TRP A 288 -20.09 39.61 17.79
#